data_AF-A0A2R6DYG2-F1
#
_entry.id   AF-A0A2R6DYG2-F1
#
_cell.length_a   1.000
_cell.length_b   1.000
_cell.length_c   1.000
_cell.angle_alpha   90.00
_cell.angle_beta   90.00
_cell.angle_gamma   90.00
#
_symmetry.space_group_name_H-M   'P 1'
#
loop_
_entity.id
_entity.type
_entity.pdbx_description
1 polymer ?
#
loop_
_entity_poly.entity_id
_entity_poly.type
_entity_poly.pdbx_seq_one_letter_code
_entity_poly.pdbx_strand_id
1 'polypeptide(L)'
;LAVREAIESGGLFDVELVGNVIAVRDGSGLIQRCPQCGRLVQNGQCRSHGAVEGEDDLRVKAVLDDGTGTVTAILDDEITAEIYGGGVEAAKEHARDEMDQEAVADAIRETLVGPEFVVRGSLSVDEYGANLNARSFAETSDDPAARASDLLAEVRG
;
A
#
# COMPACT_ATOMS: atom_id res chain seq x y z
N LEU A 1 2.27 -5.80 -17.19
CA LEU A 1 2.76 -7.13 -16.77
C LEU A 1 1.73 -7.70 -15.81
N ALA A 2 1.34 -8.98 -15.93
CA ALA A 2 0.43 -9.55 -14.96
C ALA A 2 1.14 -9.77 -13.60
N VAL A 3 0.42 -9.63 -12.50
CA VAL A 3 0.95 -9.83 -11.14
C VAL A 3 1.56 -11.22 -11.00
N ARG A 4 0.88 -12.26 -11.50
CA ARG A 4 1.40 -13.64 -11.47
C ARG A 4 2.79 -13.75 -12.11
N GLU A 5 2.94 -13.21 -13.31
CA GLU A 5 4.21 -13.26 -14.06
C GLU A 5 5.31 -12.49 -13.31
N ALA A 6 4.95 -11.36 -12.71
CA ALA A 6 5.88 -10.59 -11.89
C ALA A 6 6.36 -11.39 -10.67
N ILE A 7 5.46 -12.12 -10.00
CA ILE A 7 5.80 -12.97 -8.86
C ILE A 7 6.69 -14.15 -9.28
N GLU A 8 6.34 -14.83 -10.38
CA GLU A 8 7.08 -15.99 -10.91
C GLU A 8 8.51 -15.63 -11.34
N SER A 9 8.78 -14.36 -11.67
CA SER A 9 10.13 -13.87 -11.96
C SER A 9 11.08 -13.87 -10.74
N GLY A 10 10.53 -13.95 -9.51
CA GLY A 10 11.31 -13.92 -8.26
C GLY A 10 11.71 -12.51 -7.78
N GLY A 11 11.29 -11.45 -8.48
CA GLY A 11 11.54 -10.06 -8.11
C GLY A 11 12.06 -9.20 -9.26
N LEU A 12 11.73 -7.90 -9.23
CA LEU A 12 12.05 -6.94 -10.29
C LEU A 12 12.36 -5.57 -9.69
N PHE A 13 13.41 -4.89 -10.16
CA PHE A 13 13.79 -3.57 -9.64
C PHE A 13 12.93 -2.41 -10.19
N ASP A 14 12.38 -2.58 -11.38
CA ASP A 14 11.53 -1.58 -12.02
C ASP A 14 10.38 -2.29 -12.73
N VAL A 15 9.26 -2.42 -12.02
CA VAL A 15 8.04 -3.02 -12.54
C VAL A 15 6.89 -2.04 -12.38
N GLU A 16 6.00 -2.06 -13.37
CA GLU A 16 4.71 -1.39 -13.34
C GLU A 16 3.62 -2.46 -13.30
N LEU A 17 2.79 -2.42 -12.28
CA LEU A 17 1.64 -3.30 -12.08
C LEU A 17 0.37 -2.46 -12.03
N VAL A 18 -0.70 -3.00 -12.59
CA VAL A 18 -2.02 -2.37 -12.60
C VAL A 18 -3.01 -3.33 -11.96
N GLY A 19 -3.81 -2.86 -11.00
CA GLY A 19 -4.80 -3.70 -10.35
C GLY A 19 -5.68 -2.93 -9.37
N ASN A 20 -6.73 -3.59 -8.87
CA ASN A 20 -7.61 -3.03 -7.86
C ASN A 20 -6.97 -3.12 -6.49
N VAL A 21 -7.10 -2.08 -5.69
CA VAL A 21 -6.78 -2.19 -4.26
C VAL A 21 -7.96 -2.84 -3.56
N ILE A 22 -7.75 -4.04 -3.04
CA ILE A 22 -8.82 -4.84 -2.40
C ILE A 22 -8.78 -4.77 -0.87
N ALA A 23 -7.67 -4.32 -0.28
CA ALA A 23 -7.53 -4.15 1.16
C ALA A 23 -6.38 -3.21 1.52
N VAL A 24 -6.46 -2.62 2.71
CA VAL A 24 -5.34 -1.94 3.38
C VAL A 24 -4.98 -2.74 4.63
N ARG A 25 -3.73 -3.21 4.74
CA ARG A 25 -3.25 -4.10 5.81
C ARG A 25 -2.87 -3.34 7.08
N ASP A 26 -2.77 -4.08 8.18
CA ASP A 26 -2.29 -3.57 9.48
C ASP A 26 -0.89 -2.95 9.42
N GLY A 27 -0.70 -1.93 10.25
CA GLY A 27 0.47 -1.06 10.19
C GLY A 27 0.48 -0.20 8.92
N SER A 28 -0.70 0.20 8.47
CA SER A 28 -0.95 1.34 7.59
C SER A 28 -1.52 2.51 8.39
N GLY A 29 -1.53 3.71 7.83
CA GLY A 29 -1.93 4.94 8.50
C GLY A 29 -0.78 5.56 9.28
N LEU A 30 -1.12 6.20 10.40
CA LEU A 30 -0.15 6.74 11.35
C LEU A 30 0.46 5.60 12.16
N ILE A 31 1.77 5.40 12.03
CA ILE A 31 2.50 4.35 12.72
C ILE A 31 3.71 4.92 13.45
N GLN A 32 4.30 4.11 14.32
CA GLN A 32 5.60 4.42 14.92
C GLN A 32 6.64 3.42 14.45
N ARG A 33 7.84 3.92 14.13
CA ARG A 33 8.95 3.10 13.64
C ARG A 33 10.15 3.18 14.55
N CYS A 34 10.90 2.10 14.58
CA CYS A 34 12.11 2.03 15.35
C CYS A 34 13.19 2.87 14.65
N PRO A 35 13.79 3.88 15.31
CA PRO A 35 14.81 4.73 14.70
C PRO A 35 16.07 3.95 14.26
N GLN A 36 16.26 2.73 14.77
CA GLN A 36 17.44 1.90 14.50
C GLN A 36 17.26 0.95 13.30
N CYS A 37 16.05 0.48 13.01
CA CYS A 37 15.82 -0.48 11.90
C CYS A 37 14.59 -0.19 11.05
N GLY A 38 13.84 0.87 11.34
CA GLY A 38 12.62 1.22 10.62
C GLY A 38 11.51 0.17 10.71
N ARG A 39 11.55 -0.78 11.65
CA ARG A 39 10.44 -1.72 11.87
C ARG A 39 9.35 -1.08 12.73
N LEU A 40 8.12 -1.54 12.58
CA LEU A 40 6.97 -1.10 13.38
C LEU A 40 7.26 -1.25 14.88
N VAL A 41 6.96 -0.21 15.65
CA VAL A 41 6.98 -0.16 17.10
C VAL A 41 5.55 -0.32 17.61
N GLN A 42 5.36 -1.19 18.60
CA GLN A 42 4.06 -1.40 19.25
C GLN A 42 4.24 -1.22 20.75
N ASN A 43 3.43 -0.35 21.37
CA ASN A 43 3.50 -0.06 22.80
C ASN A 43 4.93 0.30 23.28
N GLY A 44 5.66 1.10 22.49
CA GLY A 44 7.04 1.49 22.78
C GLY A 44 8.06 0.35 22.66
N GLN A 45 7.73 -0.77 22.03
CA GLN A 45 8.61 -1.92 21.85
C GLN A 45 8.88 -2.22 20.36
N CYS A 46 10.16 -2.30 20.00
CA CYS A 46 10.64 -2.88 18.75
C CYS A 46 10.99 -4.37 18.99
N ARG A 47 10.56 -5.25 18.08
CA ARG A 47 10.88 -6.69 18.16
C ARG A 47 12.38 -7.01 18.16
N SER A 48 13.20 -6.15 17.59
CA SER A 48 14.65 -6.36 17.46
C SER A 48 15.48 -5.62 18.51
N HIS A 49 15.00 -4.46 18.98
CA HIS A 49 15.78 -3.57 19.84
C HIS A 49 15.15 -3.32 21.22
N GLY A 50 14.00 -3.96 21.51
CA GLY A 50 13.31 -3.80 22.79
C GLY A 50 12.67 -2.42 22.93
N ALA A 51 12.76 -1.83 24.12
CA ALA A 51 12.19 -0.53 24.42
C ALA A 51 12.87 0.57 23.58
N VAL A 52 12.06 1.31 22.81
CA VAL A 52 12.53 2.42 21.97
C VAL A 52 11.49 3.53 21.96
N GLU A 53 11.95 4.77 21.81
CA GLU A 53 11.09 5.90 21.44
C GLU A 53 10.85 5.81 19.92
N GLY A 54 9.62 5.53 19.52
CA GLY A 54 9.25 5.39 18.12
C GLY A 54 9.18 6.74 17.42
N GLU A 55 9.59 6.77 16.15
CA GLU A 55 9.42 7.92 15.27
C GLU A 55 8.09 7.79 14.53
N ASP A 56 7.26 8.83 14.59
CA ASP A 56 5.98 8.86 13.89
C ASP A 56 6.22 8.85 12.36
N ASP A 57 5.49 8.00 11.65
CA ASP A 57 5.59 7.79 10.20
C ASP A 57 4.20 7.60 9.59
N LEU A 58 4.07 7.90 8.31
CA LEU A 58 2.89 7.58 7.50
C LEU A 58 3.25 6.45 6.54
N ARG A 59 2.45 5.39 6.55
CA ARG A 59 2.71 4.25 5.67
C ARG A 59 1.42 3.65 5.19
N VAL A 60 1.40 3.12 3.98
CA VAL A 60 0.29 2.28 3.50
C VAL A 60 0.82 0.96 2.99
N LYS A 61 0.10 -0.11 3.31
CA LYS A 61 0.27 -1.45 2.75
C LYS A 61 -1.02 -1.84 2.05
N ALA A 62 -1.15 -1.43 0.80
CA ALA A 62 -2.31 -1.72 -0.03
C ALA A 62 -2.15 -3.09 -0.70
N VAL A 63 -3.18 -3.91 -0.69
CA VAL A 63 -3.21 -5.19 -1.43
C VAL A 63 -3.74 -4.91 -2.82
N LEU A 64 -2.88 -5.06 -3.82
CA LEU A 64 -3.18 -4.88 -5.24
C LEU A 64 -3.48 -6.24 -5.88
N ASP A 65 -4.58 -6.35 -6.59
CA ASP A 65 -5.05 -7.57 -7.27
C ASP A 65 -5.41 -7.26 -8.73
N ASP A 66 -4.89 -8.05 -9.68
CA ASP A 66 -5.20 -7.93 -11.11
C ASP A 66 -6.01 -9.12 -11.66
N GLY A 67 -6.48 -10.01 -10.78
CA GLY A 67 -7.16 -11.27 -11.09
C GLY A 67 -6.22 -12.45 -11.34
N THR A 68 -4.92 -12.21 -11.55
CA THR A 68 -3.92 -13.27 -11.77
C THR A 68 -3.14 -13.62 -10.51
N GLY A 69 -3.03 -12.66 -9.57
CA GLY A 69 -2.42 -12.81 -8.25
C GLY A 69 -2.50 -11.51 -7.46
N THR A 70 -1.89 -11.49 -6.27
CA THR A 70 -1.85 -10.29 -5.41
C THR A 70 -0.44 -9.90 -5.01
N VAL A 71 -0.19 -8.59 -4.88
CA VAL A 71 1.00 -8.02 -4.24
C VAL A 71 0.60 -7.05 -3.14
N THR A 72 1.49 -6.87 -2.16
CA THR A 72 1.36 -5.76 -1.20
C THR A 72 2.16 -4.58 -1.72
N ALA A 73 1.48 -3.55 -2.20
CA ALA A 73 2.08 -2.26 -2.51
C ALA A 73 2.37 -1.51 -1.20
N ILE A 74 3.63 -1.20 -0.96
CA ILE A 74 4.09 -0.46 0.21
C ILE A 74 4.36 0.98 -0.23
N LEU A 75 3.55 1.91 0.28
CA LEU A 75 3.64 3.34 0.02
C LEU A 75 4.34 4.01 1.20
N ASP A 76 5.27 4.90 0.91
CA ASP A 76 6.02 5.68 1.89
C ASP A 76 5.24 6.90 2.39
N ASP A 77 5.89 7.71 3.23
CA ASP A 77 5.30 8.86 3.88
C ASP A 77 4.84 9.91 2.88
N GLU A 78 5.63 10.16 1.84
CA GLU A 78 5.29 11.12 0.77
C GLU A 78 4.01 10.69 0.05
N ILE A 79 3.98 9.48 -0.51
CA ILE A 79 2.81 8.97 -1.25
C ILE A 79 1.59 8.84 -0.31
N THR A 80 1.82 8.38 0.93
CA THR A 80 0.73 8.23 1.91
C THR A 80 0.13 9.58 2.30
N ALA A 81 0.96 10.61 2.50
CA ALA A 81 0.50 11.94 2.85
C ALA A 81 -0.34 12.58 1.72
N GLU A 82 0.04 12.33 0.45
CA GLU A 82 -0.75 12.76 -0.71
C GLU A 82 -2.13 12.09 -0.73
N ILE A 83 -2.19 10.77 -0.51
CA ILE A 83 -3.44 10.01 -0.48
C ILE A 83 -4.33 10.45 0.69
N TYR A 84 -3.75 10.61 1.87
CA TYR A 84 -4.46 11.01 3.08
C TYR A 84 -4.91 12.49 3.03
N GLY A 85 -4.22 13.32 2.26
CA GLY A 85 -4.46 14.77 2.20
C GLY A 85 -3.78 15.56 3.32
N GLY A 86 -2.76 15.00 3.97
CA GLY A 86 -2.05 15.63 5.09
C GLY A 86 -0.80 14.86 5.53
N GLY A 87 0.13 15.56 6.18
CA GLY A 87 1.32 14.94 6.76
C GLY A 87 1.10 14.35 8.16
N VAL A 88 2.18 13.86 8.77
CA VAL A 88 2.20 13.22 10.11
C VAL A 88 1.49 14.04 11.19
N GLU A 89 1.70 15.36 11.22
CA GLU A 89 1.10 16.22 12.25
C GLU A 89 -0.44 16.29 12.13
N ALA A 90 -0.98 16.38 10.90
CA ALA A 90 -2.42 16.33 10.67
C ALA A 90 -3.01 14.96 11.05
N ALA A 91 -2.29 13.89 10.72
CA ALA A 91 -2.68 12.54 11.10
C ALA A 91 -2.70 12.34 12.63
N LYS A 92 -1.75 12.92 13.36
CA LYS A 92 -1.70 12.91 14.83
C LYS A 92 -2.84 13.69 15.47
N GLU A 93 -3.22 14.81 14.88
CA GLU A 93 -4.37 15.60 15.32
C GLU A 93 -5.66 14.80 15.13
N HIS A 94 -5.87 14.25 13.92
CA HIS A 94 -7.04 13.40 13.63
C HIS A 94 -7.14 12.21 14.58
N ALA A 95 -6.06 11.43 14.75
CA ALA A 95 -6.04 10.29 15.68
C ALA A 95 -6.33 10.68 17.15
N ARG A 96 -5.95 11.89 17.55
CA ARG A 96 -6.25 12.42 18.88
C ARG A 96 -7.72 12.80 19.02
N ASP A 97 -8.28 13.45 18.01
CA ASP A 97 -9.66 13.94 18.01
C ASP A 97 -10.66 12.77 18.03
N GLU A 98 -10.38 11.72 17.26
CA GLU A 98 -11.17 10.47 17.24
C GLU A 98 -10.86 9.54 18.43
N MET A 99 -9.82 9.86 19.22
CA MET A 99 -9.29 9.01 20.29
C MET A 99 -8.95 7.58 19.82
N ASP A 100 -8.56 7.44 18.55
CA ASP A 100 -8.28 6.17 17.88
C ASP A 100 -7.10 6.31 16.92
N GLN A 101 -6.10 5.44 17.08
CA GLN A 101 -4.93 5.40 16.20
C GLN A 101 -5.27 4.80 14.82
N GLU A 102 -6.34 4.02 14.71
CA GLU A 102 -6.77 3.40 13.45
C GLU A 102 -7.55 4.37 12.54
N ALA A 103 -8.05 5.49 13.07
CA ALA A 103 -8.85 6.47 12.31
C ALA A 103 -8.16 6.94 11.02
N VAL A 104 -6.84 7.15 11.07
CA VAL A 104 -6.04 7.53 9.89
C VAL A 104 -6.02 6.41 8.85
N ALA A 105 -5.85 5.16 9.30
CA ALA A 105 -5.82 4.00 8.41
C ALA A 105 -7.20 3.74 7.77
N ASP A 106 -8.28 3.97 8.53
CA ASP A 106 -9.65 3.83 8.04
C ASP A 106 -10.00 4.90 6.99
N ALA A 107 -9.64 6.16 7.24
CA ALA A 107 -9.82 7.24 6.25
C ALA A 107 -9.05 6.96 4.94
N ILE A 108 -7.82 6.44 5.04
CA ILE A 108 -7.05 6.00 3.86
C ILE A 108 -7.74 4.82 3.18
N ARG A 109 -8.25 3.85 3.93
CA ARG A 109 -8.93 2.67 3.38
C ARG A 109 -10.18 3.06 2.58
N GLU A 110 -10.97 4.01 3.07
CA GLU A 110 -12.14 4.53 2.37
C GLU A 110 -11.79 5.16 1.02
N THR A 111 -10.61 5.75 0.91
CA THR A 111 -10.11 6.36 -0.33
C THR A 111 -9.54 5.31 -1.29
N LEU A 112 -8.81 4.32 -0.77
CA LEU A 112 -8.02 3.41 -1.60
C LEU A 112 -8.75 2.14 -2.03
N VAL A 113 -9.66 1.58 -1.23
CA VAL A 113 -10.24 0.26 -1.53
C VAL A 113 -11.32 0.37 -2.60
N GLY A 114 -11.17 -0.40 -3.68
CA GLY A 114 -12.11 -0.49 -4.79
C GLY A 114 -11.51 -0.04 -6.13
N PRO A 115 -11.03 1.21 -6.25
CA PRO A 115 -10.45 1.70 -7.49
C PRO A 115 -9.22 0.91 -7.96
N GLU A 116 -8.91 1.07 -9.24
CA GLU A 116 -7.74 0.48 -9.87
C GLU A 116 -6.59 1.50 -9.89
N PHE A 117 -5.37 1.02 -9.66
CA PHE A 117 -4.18 1.85 -9.56
C PHE A 117 -3.06 1.29 -10.42
N VAL A 118 -2.27 2.20 -10.99
CA VAL A 118 -0.96 1.93 -11.56
C VAL A 118 0.09 2.14 -10.46
N VAL A 119 0.86 1.10 -10.17
CA VAL A 119 1.92 1.13 -9.16
C VAL A 119 3.23 0.78 -9.81
N ARG A 120 4.21 1.69 -9.71
CA ARG A 120 5.58 1.45 -10.20
C ARG A 120 6.54 1.36 -9.04
N GLY A 121 7.43 0.37 -9.05
CA GLY A 121 8.27 0.14 -7.89
C GLY A 121 9.28 -0.98 -8.04
N SER A 122 9.81 -1.39 -6.90
CA SER A 122 10.70 -2.55 -6.76
C SER A 122 9.94 -3.69 -6.11
N LEU A 123 9.78 -4.79 -6.84
CA LEU A 123 9.13 -6.02 -6.40
C LEU A 123 10.15 -6.98 -5.79
N SER A 124 9.87 -7.43 -4.57
CA SER A 124 10.57 -8.52 -3.89
C SER A 124 9.58 -9.61 -3.54
N VAL A 125 9.97 -10.87 -3.77
CA VAL A 125 9.18 -12.05 -3.41
C VAL A 125 9.94 -12.83 -2.36
N ASP A 126 9.29 -13.09 -1.23
CA ASP A 126 9.83 -13.91 -0.14
C ASP A 126 8.80 -14.95 0.33
N GLU A 127 9.12 -15.66 1.41
CA GLU A 127 8.23 -16.69 1.98
C GLU A 127 6.91 -16.14 2.53
N TYR A 128 6.81 -14.83 2.76
CA TYR A 128 5.63 -14.14 3.27
C TYR A 128 4.79 -13.49 2.15
N GLY A 129 5.27 -13.51 0.91
CA GLY A 129 4.56 -13.08 -0.28
C GLY A 129 5.33 -12.06 -1.11
N ALA A 130 4.59 -11.36 -1.98
CA ALA A 130 5.13 -10.37 -2.89
C ALA A 130 4.91 -8.96 -2.35
N ASN A 131 6.01 -8.21 -2.20
CA ASN A 131 6.00 -6.82 -1.74
C ASN A 131 6.52 -5.93 -2.86
N LEU A 132 5.75 -4.90 -3.22
CA LEU A 132 6.12 -3.87 -4.19
C LEU A 132 6.36 -2.56 -3.43
N ASN A 133 7.62 -2.17 -3.26
CA ASN A 133 7.94 -0.86 -2.72
C ASN A 133 7.68 0.18 -3.81
N ALA A 134 6.62 0.97 -3.65
CA ALA A 134 6.18 1.92 -4.65
C ALA A 134 7.11 3.13 -4.70
N ARG A 135 7.41 3.57 -5.92
CA ARG A 135 8.01 4.87 -6.26
C ARG A 135 6.97 5.82 -6.88
N SER A 136 5.88 5.26 -7.41
CA SER A 136 4.70 6.02 -7.83
C SER A 136 3.45 5.17 -7.64
N PHE A 137 2.35 5.84 -7.36
CA PHE A 137 1.04 5.24 -7.14
C PHE A 137 -0.03 6.21 -7.65
N ALA A 138 -0.77 5.82 -8.68
CA ALA A 138 -1.77 6.69 -9.31
C ALA A 138 -3.02 5.90 -9.67
N GLU A 139 -4.19 6.46 -9.41
CA GLU A 139 -5.46 5.87 -9.82
C GLU A 139 -5.54 5.83 -11.35
N THR A 140 -6.07 4.76 -11.92
CA THR A 140 -6.32 4.69 -13.36
C THR A 140 -7.49 5.59 -13.72
N SER A 141 -7.39 6.27 -14.87
CA SER A 141 -8.49 7.07 -15.43
C SER A 141 -9.36 6.28 -16.41
N ASP A 142 -9.12 4.98 -16.54
CA ASP A 142 -9.78 4.14 -17.53
C ASP A 142 -11.23 3.87 -17.13
N ASP A 143 -12.16 4.02 -18.09
CA ASP A 143 -13.57 3.71 -17.86
C ASP A 143 -13.73 2.18 -17.65
N PRO A 144 -14.19 1.72 -16.47
CA PRO A 144 -14.39 0.31 -16.21
C PRO A 144 -15.31 -0.37 -17.23
N ALA A 145 -16.28 0.36 -17.79
CA ALA A 145 -17.19 -0.17 -18.80
C ALA A 145 -16.50 -0.39 -20.15
N ALA A 146 -15.58 0.50 -20.52
CA ALA A 146 -14.76 0.34 -21.72
C ALA A 146 -13.86 -0.89 -21.59
N ARG A 147 -13.16 -1.02 -20.45
CA ARG A 147 -12.27 -2.17 -20.19
C ARG A 147 -13.00 -3.50 -20.15
N ALA A 148 -14.18 -3.55 -19.53
CA ALA A 148 -15.02 -4.74 -19.53
C ALA A 148 -15.46 -5.16 -20.94
N SER A 149 -15.71 -4.17 -21.81
CA SER A 149 -16.07 -4.41 -23.21
C SER A 149 -14.90 -4.97 -24.02
N ASP A 150 -13.70 -4.43 -23.82
CA ASP A 150 -12.48 -4.89 -24.49
C ASP A 150 -12.14 -6.34 -24.08
N LEU A 151 -12.17 -6.65 -22.78
CA LEU A 151 -11.96 -8.02 -22.28
C LEU A 151 -13.00 -9.00 -22.85
N LEU A 152 -14.27 -8.59 -22.92
CA LEU A 152 -15.34 -9.41 -23.50
C LEU A 152 -15.13 -9.66 -24.99
N ALA A 153 -14.57 -8.69 -25.73
CA ALA A 153 -14.24 -8.84 -27.13
C ALA A 153 -13.10 -9.86 -27.34
N GLU A 154 -12.07 -9.85 -26.50
CA GLU A 154 -10.97 -10.82 -26.55
C GLU A 154 -11.42 -12.26 -26.27
N VAL A 155 -12.34 -12.47 -25.32
CA VAL A 155 -12.86 -13.81 -24.99
C VAL A 155 -13.81 -14.35 -26.07
N ARG A 156 -14.45 -13.46 -26.84
CA ARG A 156 -15.42 -13.83 -27.89
C ARG A 156 -14.80 -13.93 -29.29
N GLY A 157 -13.59 -13.41 -29.49
CA GLY A 157 -12.81 -13.54 -30.72
C GLY A 157 -12.09 -14.87 -30.83
#